data_AF-A0A1Q5UFD3-F1
#
_entry.id   AF-A0A1Q5UFD3-F1
#
_cell.length_a   1.000
_cell.length_b   1.000
_cell.length_c   1.000
_cell.angle_alpha   90.00
_cell.angle_beta   90.00
_cell.angle_gamma   90.00
#
_symmetry.space_group_name_H-M   'P 1'
#
loop_
_entity.id
_entity.type
_entity.pdbx_description
1 polymer ?
#
loop_
_entity_poly.entity_id
_entity_poly.type
_entity_poly.pdbx_seq_one_letter_code
_entity_poly.pdbx_strand_id
1 'polypeptide(L)'
;MALKEARLASVPELSNTQPLEGTLQPERENLILVYGGSFNPPHRGHINALLSGLRPEIAAIAIIILPTEDFHLRNKIANSHPDFFLQQSRRANIMDAIPSIPKGKVWVWTSTWYPFKPFMEALVRLTEADGFKTVFVNLIGPDKVNPRDPLMLKPYKLARVLVTNKSRHIATEFLPNGKPAMWNGFGEWTCCMTSYEDDNTGAGPEEIVLWSCKGLDDSIPGKIGYYLQYARPRSTGINSTNIRRALTERHFDETSLNHLSTEALLDLLEPFLQEN
;
A
#
# COMPACT_ATOMS: atom_id res chain seq x y z
N MET A 1 -3.28 -16.54 -24.51
CA MET A 1 -4.03 -15.27 -24.41
C MET A 1 -3.18 -14.17 -23.77
N ALA A 2 -2.56 -14.44 -22.61
CA ALA A 2 -1.68 -13.51 -21.90
C ALA A 2 -0.50 -12.94 -22.74
N LEU A 3 0.21 -13.76 -23.51
CA LEU A 3 1.31 -13.29 -24.39
C LEU A 3 0.84 -12.19 -25.35
N LYS A 4 -0.32 -12.39 -25.99
CA LYS A 4 -0.90 -11.42 -26.93
C LYS A 4 -1.29 -10.11 -26.25
N GLU A 5 -1.86 -10.16 -25.05
CA GLU A 5 -2.21 -8.96 -24.28
C GLU A 5 -0.98 -8.20 -23.77
N ALA A 6 0.05 -8.92 -23.33
CA ALA A 6 1.33 -8.35 -22.92
C ALA A 6 2.21 -7.92 -24.10
N ARG A 7 1.73 -8.07 -25.35
CA ARG A 7 2.48 -7.82 -26.59
C ARG A 7 3.81 -8.59 -26.67
N LEU A 8 3.86 -9.75 -26.02
CA LEU A 8 4.97 -10.68 -26.10
C LEU A 8 4.75 -11.67 -27.24
N ALA A 9 5.78 -11.91 -28.04
CA ALA A 9 5.75 -12.85 -29.15
C ALA A 9 6.03 -14.29 -28.70
N SER A 10 6.68 -14.50 -27.55
CA SER A 10 7.07 -15.85 -27.10
C SER A 10 7.28 -15.98 -25.58
N VAL A 11 7.29 -17.21 -25.07
CA VAL A 11 7.58 -17.53 -23.66
C VAL A 11 9.01 -17.12 -23.24
N PRO A 12 10.06 -17.28 -24.07
CA PRO A 12 11.40 -16.76 -23.77
C PRO A 12 11.45 -15.25 -23.48
N GLU A 13 10.54 -14.44 -24.01
CA GLU A 13 10.52 -13.00 -23.69
C GLU A 13 10.12 -12.73 -22.24
N LEU A 14 9.45 -13.68 -21.58
CA LEU A 14 9.13 -13.59 -20.14
C LEU A 14 10.39 -13.67 -19.27
N SER A 15 11.48 -14.31 -19.70
CA SER A 15 12.70 -14.40 -18.89
C SER A 15 13.42 -13.07 -18.72
N ASN A 16 13.08 -12.07 -19.54
CA ASN A 16 13.58 -10.70 -19.41
C ASN A 16 12.75 -9.85 -18.44
N THR A 17 11.66 -10.41 -17.89
CA THR A 17 10.83 -9.73 -16.91
C THR A 17 11.27 -10.11 -15.50
N GLN A 18 11.23 -9.15 -14.58
CA GLN A 18 11.52 -9.42 -13.17
C GLN A 18 10.41 -10.31 -12.59
N PRO A 19 10.72 -11.51 -12.07
CA PRO A 19 9.71 -12.38 -11.49
C PRO A 19 9.24 -11.83 -10.15
N LEU A 20 7.92 -11.84 -9.93
CA LEU A 20 7.36 -11.67 -8.59
C LEU A 20 7.35 -13.04 -7.88
N GLU A 21 7.83 -13.06 -6.64
CA GLU A 21 7.79 -14.17 -5.70
C GLU A 21 6.35 -14.38 -5.21
N GLY A 22 5.53 -15.03 -6.02
CA GLY A 22 4.15 -15.35 -5.65
C GLY A 22 3.52 -16.37 -6.59
N THR A 23 3.18 -17.55 -6.05
CA THR A 23 2.43 -18.56 -6.78
C THR A 23 0.94 -18.37 -6.54
N LEU A 24 0.18 -18.16 -7.62
CA LEU A 24 -1.27 -18.12 -7.56
C LEU A 24 -1.80 -19.47 -7.04
N GLN A 25 -2.76 -19.40 -6.14
CA GLN A 25 -3.40 -20.57 -5.52
C GLN A 25 -4.81 -20.72 -6.10
N PRO A 26 -5.17 -21.89 -6.66
CA PRO A 26 -6.47 -22.07 -7.32
C PRO A 26 -7.63 -22.10 -6.31
N GLU A 27 -7.40 -22.65 -5.12
CA GLU A 27 -8.44 -22.88 -4.11
C GLU A 27 -8.72 -21.67 -3.20
N ARG A 28 -8.09 -20.52 -3.45
CA ARG A 28 -8.30 -19.31 -2.65
C ARG A 28 -8.22 -18.05 -3.49
N GLU A 29 -8.66 -16.95 -2.88
CA GLU A 29 -8.44 -15.62 -3.44
C GLU A 29 -6.97 -15.22 -3.32
N ASN A 30 -6.42 -14.74 -4.43
CA ASN A 30 -5.07 -14.23 -4.54
C ASN A 30 -5.11 -12.71 -4.42
N LEU A 31 -4.81 -12.20 -3.22
CA LEU A 31 -4.90 -10.78 -2.93
C LEU A 31 -3.67 -10.02 -3.44
N ILE A 32 -3.90 -9.01 -4.27
CA ILE A 32 -2.89 -8.03 -4.66
C ILE A 32 -3.26 -6.71 -3.97
N LEU A 33 -2.39 -6.23 -3.08
CA LEU A 33 -2.63 -4.98 -2.40
C LEU A 33 -2.18 -3.80 -3.28
N VAL A 34 -2.96 -2.73 -3.31
CA VAL A 34 -2.57 -1.46 -3.95
C VAL A 34 -2.30 -0.45 -2.85
N TYR A 35 -1.03 -0.09 -2.68
CA TYR A 35 -0.60 0.90 -1.71
C TYR A 35 -0.41 2.26 -2.37
N GLY A 36 -1.51 3.02 -2.43
CA GLY A 36 -1.55 4.36 -2.97
C GLY A 36 -1.05 5.41 -1.98
N GLY A 37 -0.18 6.32 -2.40
CA GLY A 37 0.34 7.35 -1.51
C GLY A 37 1.04 8.51 -2.19
N SER A 38 1.07 9.65 -1.50
CA SER A 38 1.80 10.82 -1.99
C SER A 38 3.30 10.63 -1.93
N PHE A 39 3.83 9.94 -0.91
CA PHE A 39 5.27 9.69 -0.73
C PHE A 39 6.14 10.94 -0.97
N ASN A 40 5.76 12.09 -0.40
CA ASN A 40 6.43 13.39 -0.64
C ASN A 40 6.93 14.03 0.68
N PRO A 41 8.07 13.58 1.24
CA PRO A 41 8.84 12.40 0.84
C PRO A 41 8.31 11.10 1.51
N PRO A 42 8.76 9.91 1.07
CA PRO A 42 8.54 8.68 1.81
C PRO A 42 9.22 8.73 3.19
N HIS A 43 8.76 7.89 4.10
CA HIS A 43 9.27 7.83 5.47
C HIS A 43 8.91 6.48 6.12
N ARG A 44 9.47 6.19 7.29
CA ARG A 44 9.29 4.93 8.03
C ARG A 44 7.83 4.55 8.25
N GLY A 45 6.96 5.52 8.57
CA GLY A 45 5.50 5.26 8.63
C GLY A 45 4.91 4.70 7.33
N HIS A 46 5.39 5.09 6.14
CA HIS A 46 4.94 4.48 4.89
C HIS A 46 5.45 3.04 4.75
N ILE A 47 6.74 2.82 5.06
CA ILE A 47 7.39 1.51 5.00
C ILE A 47 6.70 0.52 5.94
N ASN A 48 6.42 0.94 7.18
CA ASN A 48 5.76 0.10 8.18
C ASN A 48 4.34 -0.32 7.75
N ALA A 49 3.58 0.60 7.14
CA ALA A 49 2.25 0.28 6.62
C ALA A 49 2.36 -0.68 5.43
N LEU A 50 3.25 -0.39 4.47
CA LEU A 50 3.52 -1.24 3.32
C LEU A 50 3.88 -2.68 3.72
N LEU A 51 4.89 -2.84 4.59
CA LEU A 51 5.39 -4.14 5.02
C LEU A 51 4.36 -4.89 5.87
N SER A 52 3.48 -4.20 6.59
CA SER A 52 2.36 -4.86 7.27
C SER A 52 1.43 -5.57 6.29
N GLY A 53 1.35 -5.13 5.04
CA GLY A 53 0.58 -5.79 3.98
C GLY A 53 1.13 -7.16 3.56
N LEU A 54 2.39 -7.45 3.85
CA LEU A 54 3.07 -8.72 3.53
C LEU A 54 2.94 -9.76 4.66
N ARG A 55 2.19 -9.44 5.71
CA ARG A 55 1.98 -10.34 6.85
C ARG A 55 1.26 -11.63 6.44
N PRO A 56 1.64 -12.80 7.01
CA PRO A 56 0.99 -14.08 6.71
C PRO A 56 -0.52 -14.07 6.95
N GLU A 57 -1.00 -13.33 7.95
CA GLU A 57 -2.43 -13.21 8.28
C GLU A 57 -3.26 -12.69 7.09
N ILE A 58 -2.70 -11.77 6.30
CA ILE A 58 -3.36 -11.24 5.10
C ILE A 58 -3.22 -12.20 3.93
N ALA A 59 -2.11 -12.95 3.88
CA ALA A 59 -1.77 -13.85 2.79
C ALA A 59 -1.79 -13.19 1.40
N ALA A 60 -1.43 -11.90 1.32
CA ALA A 60 -1.28 -11.20 0.04
C ALA A 60 -0.14 -11.80 -0.78
N ILE A 61 -0.37 -11.97 -2.08
CA ILE A 61 0.64 -12.51 -3.00
C ILE A 61 1.63 -11.44 -3.47
N ALA A 62 1.18 -10.19 -3.54
CA ALA A 62 1.99 -9.06 -3.98
C ALA A 62 1.41 -7.72 -3.49
N ILE A 63 2.24 -6.68 -3.52
CA ILE A 63 1.81 -5.29 -3.32
C ILE A 63 2.29 -4.45 -4.50
N ILE A 64 1.40 -3.60 -5.01
CA ILE A 64 1.74 -2.56 -5.99
C ILE A 64 1.73 -1.22 -5.27
N ILE A 65 2.87 -0.55 -5.24
CA ILE A 65 2.99 0.84 -4.78
C ILE A 65 2.55 1.74 -5.93
N LEU A 66 1.63 2.64 -5.66
CA LEU A 66 1.12 3.59 -6.65
C LEU A 66 1.31 5.04 -6.16
N PRO A 67 2.43 5.69 -6.52
CA PRO A 67 2.62 7.11 -6.23
C PRO A 67 1.52 7.95 -6.87
N THR A 68 0.84 8.76 -6.06
CA THR A 68 -0.21 9.68 -6.52
C THR A 68 0.34 10.62 -7.61
N GLU A 69 -0.46 10.98 -8.60
CA GLU A 69 -0.04 11.90 -9.66
C GLU A 69 0.28 13.31 -9.16
N ASP A 70 1.12 14.01 -9.93
CA ASP A 70 1.69 15.29 -9.55
C ASP A 70 0.64 16.38 -9.37
N PHE A 71 -0.39 16.45 -10.22
CA PHE A 71 -1.47 17.43 -10.07
C PHE A 71 -2.26 17.25 -8.76
N HIS A 72 -2.52 15.99 -8.36
CA HIS A 72 -3.18 15.68 -7.09
C HIS A 72 -2.29 16.05 -5.91
N LEU A 73 -0.98 15.78 -6.01
CA LEU A 73 -0.02 16.17 -4.98
C LEU A 73 0.08 17.70 -4.85
N ARG A 74 0.15 18.44 -5.96
CA ARG A 74 0.16 19.91 -5.98
C ARG A 74 -1.04 20.49 -5.23
N ASN A 75 -2.24 20.02 -5.58
CA ASN A 75 -3.45 20.45 -4.89
C ASN A 75 -3.41 20.16 -3.38
N LYS A 76 -2.85 19.00 -2.99
CA LYS A 76 -2.72 18.62 -1.57
C LYS A 76 -1.74 19.50 -0.80
N ILE A 77 -0.63 19.93 -1.39
CA ILE A 77 0.43 20.65 -0.67
C ILE A 77 0.38 22.18 -0.82
N ALA A 78 -0.52 22.70 -1.67
CA ALA A 78 -0.63 24.11 -2.04
C ALA A 78 -0.57 25.09 -0.85
N ASN A 79 -1.19 24.72 0.28
CA ASN A 79 -1.30 25.57 1.47
C ASN A 79 -0.34 25.16 2.62
N SER A 80 0.70 24.36 2.36
CA SER A 80 1.62 23.90 3.41
C SER A 80 3.09 24.14 3.09
N HIS A 81 3.64 23.42 2.12
CA HIS A 81 5.03 23.50 1.71
C HIS A 81 5.09 23.32 0.19
N PRO A 82 4.54 24.28 -0.58
CA PRO A 82 4.46 24.15 -2.05
C PRO A 82 5.84 24.03 -2.70
N ASP A 83 6.87 24.60 -2.06
CA ASP A 83 8.25 24.60 -2.54
C ASP A 83 8.93 23.23 -2.39
N PHE A 84 8.42 22.33 -1.52
CA PHE A 84 8.89 20.96 -1.43
C PHE A 84 8.03 20.06 -2.33
N PHE A 85 8.57 19.73 -3.50
CA PHE A 85 7.87 18.91 -4.47
C PHE A 85 8.79 17.89 -5.16
N LEU A 86 8.58 16.61 -4.88
CA LEU A 86 9.16 15.51 -5.65
C LEU A 86 8.19 15.08 -6.74
N GLN A 87 8.64 15.10 -8.00
CA GLN A 87 7.87 14.60 -9.14
C GLN A 87 7.52 13.12 -8.95
N GLN A 88 6.44 12.66 -9.59
CA GLN A 88 5.94 11.29 -9.46
C GLN A 88 7.01 10.25 -9.79
N SER A 89 7.76 10.46 -10.87
CA SER A 89 8.87 9.60 -11.28
C SER A 89 9.94 9.52 -10.19
N ARG A 90 10.31 10.66 -9.58
CA ARG A 90 11.28 10.70 -8.47
C ARG A 90 10.79 9.95 -7.25
N ARG A 91 9.52 10.11 -6.88
CA ARG A 91 8.93 9.38 -5.76
C ARG A 91 8.86 7.88 -6.03
N ALA A 92 8.54 7.48 -7.26
CA ALA A 92 8.59 6.09 -7.68
C ALA A 92 10.02 5.53 -7.57
N ASN A 93 11.02 6.24 -8.10
CA ASN A 93 12.43 5.83 -8.01
C ASN A 93 12.92 5.70 -6.57
N ILE A 94 12.55 6.62 -5.67
CA ILE A 94 12.91 6.51 -4.25
C ILE A 94 12.24 5.28 -3.64
N MET A 95 10.93 5.09 -3.83
CA MET A 95 10.23 3.90 -3.31
C MET A 95 10.84 2.61 -3.86
N ASP A 96 11.30 2.62 -5.12
CA ASP A 96 11.95 1.47 -5.72
C ASP A 96 13.39 1.28 -5.23
N ALA A 97 14.08 2.33 -4.80
CA ALA A 97 15.45 2.20 -4.32
C ALA A 97 15.56 1.92 -2.81
N ILE A 98 14.47 2.01 -2.04
CA ILE A 98 14.48 1.71 -0.58
C ILE A 98 14.86 0.22 -0.35
N PRO A 99 15.98 -0.07 0.35
CA PRO A 99 16.48 -1.44 0.51
C PRO A 99 15.57 -2.39 1.30
N SER A 100 14.77 -1.86 2.23
CA SER A 100 13.88 -2.66 3.07
C SER A 100 12.60 -3.11 2.36
N ILE A 101 12.37 -2.69 1.12
CA ILE A 101 11.20 -3.09 0.33
C ILE A 101 11.54 -4.34 -0.50
N PRO A 102 10.89 -5.50 -0.25
CA PRO A 102 11.26 -6.76 -0.89
C PRO A 102 10.79 -6.79 -2.36
N LYS A 103 11.76 -6.74 -3.27
CA LYS A 103 11.54 -6.66 -4.73
C LYS A 103 10.89 -7.89 -5.36
N GLY A 104 10.92 -9.02 -4.68
CA GLY A 104 10.16 -10.20 -5.07
C GLY A 104 8.65 -10.03 -4.87
N LYS A 105 8.20 -9.27 -3.87
CA LYS A 105 6.76 -9.17 -3.53
C LYS A 105 6.14 -7.81 -3.75
N VAL A 106 6.98 -6.78 -3.94
CA VAL A 106 6.53 -5.40 -4.03
C VAL A 106 7.01 -4.79 -5.33
N TRP A 107 6.07 -4.26 -6.10
CA TRP A 107 6.33 -3.59 -7.35
C TRP A 107 5.94 -2.12 -7.28
N VAL A 108 6.74 -1.23 -7.85
CA VAL A 108 6.42 0.20 -7.95
C VAL A 108 5.86 0.51 -9.32
N TRP A 109 4.62 0.98 -9.37
CA TRP A 109 4.01 1.48 -10.59
C TRP A 109 4.55 2.87 -10.91
N THR A 110 5.27 3.00 -12.03
CA THR A 110 5.98 4.23 -12.42
C THR A 110 5.17 5.16 -13.34
N SER A 111 3.93 4.80 -13.67
CA SER A 111 3.07 5.56 -14.59
C SER A 111 1.85 6.19 -13.88
N THR A 112 0.96 6.79 -14.66
CA THR A 112 -0.30 7.39 -14.18
C THR A 112 -1.32 6.31 -13.78
N TRP A 113 -2.42 6.72 -13.13
CA TRP A 113 -3.50 5.78 -12.80
C TRP A 113 -4.24 5.29 -14.06
N TYR A 114 -4.22 6.08 -15.14
CA TYR A 114 -4.94 5.78 -16.38
C TYR A 114 -4.53 4.44 -17.00
N PRO A 115 -3.24 4.11 -17.21
CA PRO A 115 -2.80 2.79 -17.63
C PRO A 115 -2.85 1.73 -16.51
N PHE A 116 -2.92 2.12 -15.25
CA PHE A 116 -3.01 1.17 -14.13
C PHE A 116 -4.34 0.44 -14.09
N LYS A 117 -5.46 1.14 -14.35
CA LYS A 117 -6.79 0.51 -14.42
C LYS A 117 -6.89 -0.63 -15.44
N PRO A 118 -6.58 -0.44 -16.74
CA PRO A 118 -6.63 -1.52 -17.71
C PRO A 118 -5.62 -2.63 -17.41
N PHE A 119 -4.49 -2.32 -16.75
CA PHE A 119 -3.58 -3.35 -16.23
C PHE A 119 -4.26 -4.24 -15.18
N MET A 120 -4.94 -3.66 -14.19
CA MET A 120 -5.66 -4.44 -13.17
C MET A 120 -6.76 -5.30 -13.81
N GLU A 121 -7.55 -4.73 -14.72
CA GLU A 121 -8.62 -5.43 -15.44
C GLU A 121 -8.09 -6.57 -16.30
N ALA A 122 -6.97 -6.36 -16.99
CA ALA A 122 -6.30 -7.40 -17.76
C ALA A 122 -5.76 -8.52 -16.86
N LEU A 123 -5.11 -8.17 -15.74
CA LEU A 123 -4.57 -9.19 -14.82
C LEU A 123 -5.68 -10.07 -14.24
N VAL A 124 -6.79 -9.47 -13.78
CA VAL A 124 -7.94 -10.25 -13.29
C VAL A 124 -8.46 -11.18 -14.39
N ARG A 125 -8.77 -10.64 -15.57
CA ARG A 125 -9.30 -11.44 -16.69
C ARG A 125 -8.38 -12.59 -17.10
N LEU A 126 -7.08 -12.33 -17.21
CA LEU A 126 -6.11 -13.34 -17.63
C LEU A 126 -5.95 -14.44 -16.57
N THR A 127 -5.84 -14.07 -15.30
CA THR A 127 -5.73 -15.08 -14.22
C THR A 127 -7.01 -15.89 -14.04
N GLU A 128 -8.18 -15.28 -14.22
CA GLU A 128 -9.48 -15.96 -14.18
C GLU A 128 -9.62 -16.96 -15.33
N ALA A 129 -9.17 -16.61 -16.53
CA ALA A 129 -9.14 -17.53 -17.67
C ALA A 129 -8.24 -18.77 -17.42
N ASP A 130 -7.24 -18.63 -16.54
CA ASP A 130 -6.34 -19.71 -16.12
C ASP A 130 -6.83 -20.43 -14.84
N GLY A 131 -8.03 -20.12 -14.34
CA GLY A 131 -8.65 -20.79 -13.19
C GLY A 131 -8.28 -20.20 -11.82
N PHE A 132 -7.65 -19.03 -11.78
CA PHE A 132 -7.27 -18.36 -10.54
C PHE A 132 -8.16 -17.16 -10.22
N LYS A 133 -8.53 -17.00 -8.95
CA LYS A 133 -9.28 -15.83 -8.49
C LYS A 133 -8.34 -14.76 -7.95
N THR A 134 -8.03 -13.75 -8.75
CA THR A 134 -7.20 -12.59 -8.34
C THR A 134 -8.08 -11.42 -7.91
N VAL A 135 -7.74 -10.78 -6.78
CA VAL A 135 -8.50 -9.64 -6.26
C VAL A 135 -7.59 -8.51 -5.81
N PHE A 136 -7.89 -7.29 -6.26
CA PHE A 136 -7.21 -6.07 -5.82
C PHE A 136 -7.85 -5.50 -4.55
N VAL A 137 -7.00 -5.10 -3.59
CA VAL A 137 -7.41 -4.54 -2.29
C VAL A 137 -6.63 -3.25 -2.03
N ASN A 138 -7.31 -2.16 -1.65
CA ASN A 138 -6.61 -0.95 -1.24
C ASN A 138 -5.91 -1.17 0.11
N LEU A 139 -4.63 -0.86 0.22
CA LEU A 139 -3.93 -0.80 1.51
C LEU A 139 -3.85 0.66 1.97
N ILE A 140 -4.37 0.97 3.16
CA ILE A 140 -4.36 2.33 3.71
C ILE A 140 -4.04 2.35 5.21
N GLY A 141 -3.57 3.51 5.69
CA GLY A 141 -3.55 3.81 7.12
C GLY A 141 -4.92 4.29 7.61
N PRO A 142 -5.16 4.27 8.93
CA PRO A 142 -6.45 4.66 9.52
C PRO A 142 -6.81 6.13 9.22
N ASP A 143 -5.83 7.03 9.10
CA ASP A 143 -6.09 8.45 8.76
C ASP A 143 -6.75 8.68 7.39
N LYS A 144 -6.82 7.65 6.55
CA LYS A 144 -7.44 7.68 5.23
C LYS A 144 -8.82 7.04 5.20
N VAL A 145 -9.23 6.32 6.24
CA VAL A 145 -10.55 5.70 6.24
C VAL A 145 -11.61 6.77 6.48
N ASN A 146 -12.62 6.79 5.61
CA ASN A 146 -13.86 7.50 5.88
C ASN A 146 -14.89 6.44 6.29
N PRO A 147 -15.27 6.33 7.58
CA PRO A 147 -16.23 5.31 8.02
C PRO A 147 -17.59 5.37 7.31
N ARG A 148 -17.95 6.54 6.75
CA ARG A 148 -19.20 6.70 5.98
C ARG A 148 -19.11 6.15 4.57
N ASP A 149 -17.91 6.04 4.01
CA ASP A 149 -17.65 5.51 2.68
C ASP A 149 -16.19 5.02 2.58
N PRO A 150 -15.87 3.86 3.19
CA PRO A 150 -14.49 3.40 3.34
C PRO A 150 -13.87 2.92 2.02
N LEU A 151 -14.69 2.71 0.98
CA LEU A 151 -14.22 2.35 -0.36
C LEU A 151 -14.01 3.57 -1.27
N MET A 152 -14.39 4.77 -0.85
CA MET A 152 -14.17 6.01 -1.61
C MET A 152 -12.73 6.48 -1.45
N LEU A 153 -11.85 5.74 -2.10
CA LEU A 153 -10.44 6.07 -2.26
C LEU A 153 -10.26 6.52 -3.72
N LYS A 154 -9.72 7.73 -3.90
CA LYS A 154 -9.43 8.29 -5.23
C LYS A 154 -7.98 7.99 -5.61
N PRO A 155 -7.65 7.84 -6.91
CA PRO A 155 -8.51 8.07 -8.08
C PRO A 155 -9.29 6.85 -8.59
N TYR A 156 -9.13 5.66 -8.01
CA TYR A 156 -9.77 4.42 -8.47
C TYR A 156 -10.50 3.72 -7.32
N LYS A 157 -11.66 3.15 -7.63
CA LYS A 157 -12.49 2.43 -6.65
C LYS A 157 -12.18 0.94 -6.72
N LEU A 158 -11.77 0.35 -5.60
CA LEU A 158 -11.70 -1.10 -5.43
C LEU A 158 -12.83 -1.55 -4.52
N ALA A 159 -13.33 -2.77 -4.75
CA ALA A 159 -14.37 -3.35 -3.89
C ALA A 159 -13.85 -3.70 -2.49
N ARG A 160 -12.54 -3.65 -2.27
CA ARG A 160 -11.92 -4.08 -1.01
C ARG A 160 -10.92 -3.08 -0.48
N VAL A 161 -10.86 -3.00 0.85
CA VAL A 161 -9.93 -2.15 1.58
C VAL A 161 -9.36 -2.90 2.77
N LEU A 162 -8.07 -2.75 2.99
CA LEU A 162 -7.31 -3.20 4.15
C LEU A 162 -6.76 -1.95 4.85
N VAL A 163 -7.20 -1.76 6.09
CA VAL A 163 -6.67 -0.72 6.98
C VAL A 163 -5.64 -1.35 7.91
N THR A 164 -4.50 -0.71 8.09
CA THR A 164 -3.45 -1.15 9.04
C THR A 164 -3.08 -0.03 10.00
N ASN A 165 -3.10 -0.31 11.30
CA ASN A 165 -2.72 0.69 12.31
C ASN A 165 -1.20 0.66 12.65
N LYS A 166 -0.39 -0.13 11.91
CA LYS A 166 1.03 -0.32 12.22
C LYS A 166 1.80 0.98 12.39
N SER A 167 1.48 1.98 11.56
CA SER A 167 2.19 3.27 11.52
C SER A 167 1.57 4.35 12.39
N ARG A 168 0.28 4.19 12.72
CA ARG A 168 -0.49 5.15 13.53
C ARG A 168 -1.76 4.46 14.03
N HIS A 169 -2.13 4.75 15.27
CA HIS A 169 -3.40 4.32 15.85
C HIS A 169 -4.32 5.52 16.03
N ILE A 170 -5.60 5.33 15.69
CA ILE A 170 -6.65 6.33 15.85
C ILE A 170 -7.71 5.69 16.76
N ALA A 171 -7.70 6.05 18.04
CA ALA A 171 -8.54 5.40 19.05
C ALA A 171 -10.05 5.51 18.73
N THR A 172 -10.48 6.58 18.06
CA THR A 172 -11.88 6.78 17.64
C THR A 172 -12.35 5.78 16.59
N GLU A 173 -11.44 5.03 15.97
CA GLU A 173 -11.79 3.94 15.05
C GLU A 173 -12.03 2.61 15.76
N PHE A 174 -11.96 2.58 17.09
CA PHE A 174 -12.18 1.38 17.88
C PHE A 174 -13.27 1.60 18.92
N LEU A 175 -14.04 0.54 19.18
CA LEU A 175 -14.99 0.46 20.27
C LEU A 175 -14.25 0.16 21.60
N PRO A 176 -14.87 0.41 22.77
CA PRO A 176 -14.26 0.12 24.07
C PRO A 176 -13.84 -1.34 24.28
N ASN A 177 -14.46 -2.27 23.55
CA ASN A 177 -14.13 -3.70 23.57
C ASN A 177 -12.97 -4.08 22.64
N GLY A 178 -12.28 -3.11 22.04
CA GLY A 178 -11.14 -3.31 21.16
C GLY A 178 -11.47 -3.68 19.71
N LYS A 179 -12.75 -3.88 19.37
CA LYS A 179 -13.18 -4.12 17.99
C LYS A 179 -13.12 -2.84 17.16
N PRO A 180 -12.84 -2.91 15.85
CA PRO A 180 -12.97 -1.74 14.99
C PRO A 180 -14.41 -1.22 14.97
N ALA A 181 -14.58 0.09 14.82
CA ALA A 181 -15.88 0.72 14.63
C ALA A 181 -16.50 0.22 13.32
N MET A 182 -17.84 0.09 13.30
CA MET A 182 -18.55 -0.33 12.09
C MET A 182 -18.45 0.75 11.01
N TRP A 183 -18.30 0.31 9.75
CA TRP A 183 -18.37 1.19 8.60
C TRP A 183 -19.75 1.13 7.96
N ASN A 184 -20.20 2.26 7.41
CA ASN A 184 -21.49 2.33 6.72
C ASN A 184 -21.52 1.35 5.53
N GLY A 185 -22.58 0.54 5.46
CA GLY A 185 -22.76 -0.46 4.42
C GLY A 185 -21.86 -1.71 4.56
N PHE A 186 -21.27 -1.93 5.74
CA PHE A 186 -20.57 -3.17 6.11
C PHE A 186 -21.22 -3.81 7.34
N GLY A 187 -21.15 -5.14 7.41
CA GLY A 187 -21.65 -5.93 8.52
C GLY A 187 -20.68 -5.98 9.70
N GLU A 188 -20.94 -6.90 10.62
CA GLU A 188 -20.12 -7.06 11.82
C GLU A 188 -18.69 -7.53 11.50
N TRP A 189 -17.77 -7.08 12.35
CA TRP A 189 -16.37 -7.51 12.32
C TRP A 189 -16.22 -8.91 12.89
N THR A 190 -15.63 -9.80 12.09
CA THR A 190 -15.22 -11.15 12.48
C THR A 190 -13.71 -11.17 12.65
N CYS A 191 -13.23 -11.75 13.75
CA CYS A 191 -11.80 -11.97 13.97
C CYS A 191 -11.35 -13.16 13.10
N CYS A 192 -10.37 -12.92 12.24
CA CYS A 192 -9.68 -13.93 11.46
C CYS A 192 -8.48 -14.43 12.28
N MET A 193 -8.71 -15.42 13.15
CA MET A 193 -7.61 -16.10 13.84
C MET A 193 -6.87 -16.99 12.83
N THR A 194 -5.61 -16.70 12.55
CA THR A 194 -4.70 -17.66 11.93
C THR A 194 -3.75 -18.17 13.00
N SER A 195 -3.89 -19.44 13.38
CA SER A 195 -2.91 -20.16 14.18
C SER A 195 -1.66 -20.38 13.33
N TYR A 196 -0.72 -19.44 13.34
CA TYR A 196 0.63 -19.70 12.88
C TYR A 196 1.43 -20.21 14.07
N GLU A 197 1.83 -21.48 14.03
CA GLU A 197 2.88 -22.02 14.89
C GLU A 197 4.18 -21.31 14.48
N ASP A 198 4.63 -20.38 15.32
CA ASP A 198 5.81 -19.56 15.07
C ASP A 198 7.07 -20.36 15.43
N ASP A 199 7.75 -20.89 14.42
CA ASP A 199 9.11 -21.40 14.56
C ASP A 199 10.09 -20.21 14.64
N ASN A 200 10.48 -19.89 15.87
CA ASN A 200 11.74 -19.23 16.24
C ASN A 200 12.16 -17.97 15.45
N THR A 201 11.63 -16.80 15.84
CA THR A 201 12.44 -15.56 15.83
C THR A 201 12.21 -14.76 17.12
N GLY A 202 13.29 -14.39 17.81
CA GLY A 202 13.32 -13.89 19.19
C GLY A 202 12.79 -12.47 19.43
N ALA A 203 11.65 -12.10 18.83
CA ALA A 203 10.86 -10.94 19.23
C ALA A 203 9.53 -11.46 19.75
N GLY A 204 9.19 -11.19 21.02
CA GLY A 204 7.90 -11.64 21.58
C GLY A 204 6.74 -11.28 20.65
N PRO A 205 5.73 -12.16 20.50
CA PRO A 205 4.74 -12.06 19.44
C PRO A 205 4.08 -10.68 19.52
N GLU A 206 4.25 -9.87 18.47
CA GLU A 206 3.42 -8.69 18.33
C GLU A 206 1.97 -9.17 18.31
N GLU A 207 1.17 -8.76 19.29
CA GLU A 207 -0.24 -9.11 19.35
C GLU A 207 -0.94 -8.43 18.16
N ILE A 208 -1.18 -9.24 17.13
CA ILE A 208 -1.73 -8.85 15.84
C ILE A 208 -3.08 -9.54 15.69
N VAL A 209 -4.09 -8.78 15.28
CA VAL A 209 -5.42 -9.29 15.00
C VAL A 209 -5.85 -8.81 13.63
N LEU A 210 -6.21 -9.75 12.74
CA LEU A 210 -6.87 -9.43 11.49
C LEU A 210 -8.39 -9.50 11.69
N TRP A 211 -9.07 -8.39 11.44
CA TRP A 211 -10.52 -8.34 11.37
C TRP A 211 -10.98 -8.33 9.92
N SER A 212 -12.14 -8.93 9.64
CA SER A 212 -12.81 -8.78 8.36
C SER A 212 -14.31 -8.54 8.52
N CYS A 213 -14.90 -7.82 7.57
CA CYS A 213 -16.34 -7.62 7.47
C CYS A 213 -16.77 -7.64 6.00
N LYS A 214 -18.01 -8.08 5.73
CA LYS A 214 -18.60 -8.10 4.38
C LYS A 214 -19.50 -6.89 4.17
N GLY A 215 -19.63 -6.45 2.92
CA GLY A 215 -20.66 -5.47 2.54
C GLY A 215 -22.07 -5.98 2.80
N LEU A 216 -22.97 -5.09 3.21
CA LEU A 216 -24.40 -5.43 3.45
C LEU A 216 -25.28 -5.28 2.20
N ASP A 217 -24.79 -4.54 1.21
CA ASP A 217 -25.51 -4.24 -0.03
C ASP A 217 -24.78 -4.85 -1.24
N ASP A 218 -25.56 -5.21 -2.26
CA ASP A 218 -25.05 -5.75 -3.52
C ASP A 218 -24.64 -4.66 -4.51
N SER A 219 -24.59 -3.38 -4.10
CA SER A 219 -24.24 -2.28 -5.00
C SER A 219 -22.80 -2.37 -5.51
N ILE A 220 -21.95 -3.06 -4.75
CA ILE A 220 -20.57 -3.37 -5.11
C ILE A 220 -20.35 -4.86 -4.83
N PRO A 221 -20.41 -5.73 -5.86
CA PRO A 221 -20.16 -7.16 -5.70
C PRO A 221 -18.79 -7.42 -5.07
N GLY A 222 -18.72 -8.32 -4.09
CA GLY A 222 -17.46 -8.72 -3.46
C GLY A 222 -16.87 -7.67 -2.50
N LYS A 223 -17.70 -6.77 -1.97
CA LYS A 223 -17.33 -5.76 -0.97
C LYS A 223 -16.83 -6.39 0.33
N ILE A 224 -15.55 -6.17 0.65
CA ILE A 224 -14.91 -6.70 1.87
C ILE A 224 -14.01 -5.64 2.50
N GLY A 225 -14.14 -5.46 3.81
CA GLY A 225 -13.25 -4.66 4.64
C GLY A 225 -12.33 -5.56 5.45
N TYR A 226 -11.07 -5.18 5.56
CA TYR A 226 -10.09 -5.80 6.44
C TYR A 226 -9.49 -4.74 7.37
N TYR A 227 -9.19 -5.13 8.60
CA TYR A 227 -8.46 -4.29 9.55
C TYR A 227 -7.35 -5.11 10.21
N LEU A 228 -6.09 -4.80 9.90
CA LEU A 228 -4.92 -5.37 10.57
C LEU A 228 -4.55 -4.50 11.77
N GLN A 229 -4.89 -5.00 12.95
CA GLN A 229 -4.66 -4.34 14.23
C GLN A 229 -3.39 -4.86 14.87
N TYR A 230 -2.49 -3.94 15.21
CA TYR A 230 -1.36 -4.13 16.11
C TYR A 230 -1.73 -3.55 17.48
N ALA A 231 -1.51 -4.32 18.55
CA ALA A 231 -1.72 -3.84 19.93
C ALA A 231 -0.75 -2.70 20.28
N ARG A 232 0.47 -2.75 19.76
CA ARG A 232 1.51 -1.72 19.93
C ARG A 232 1.84 -1.09 18.58
N PRO A 233 1.10 -0.05 18.15
CA PRO A 233 1.41 0.66 16.91
C PRO A 233 2.79 1.31 17.02
N ARG A 234 3.62 1.22 15.97
CA ARG A 234 4.90 1.92 15.91
C ARG A 234 4.67 3.35 15.46
N SER A 235 4.16 4.20 16.36
CA SER A 235 4.09 5.63 16.13
C SER A 235 5.50 6.21 16.16
N THR A 236 6.05 6.53 14.99
CA THR A 236 7.40 7.10 14.89
C THR A 236 7.44 8.61 15.17
N GLY A 237 6.28 9.28 15.31
CA GLY A 237 6.18 10.75 15.33
C GLY A 237 6.54 11.44 14.00
N ILE A 238 7.19 10.70 13.08
CA ILE A 238 7.60 11.13 11.76
C ILE A 238 6.37 11.21 10.83
N ASN A 239 6.25 12.34 10.13
CA ASN A 239 5.26 12.52 9.08
C ASN A 239 5.85 13.40 7.98
N SER A 240 5.36 13.25 6.75
CA SER A 240 5.89 14.01 5.62
C SER A 240 5.82 15.52 5.80
N THR A 241 4.84 16.08 6.52
CA THR A 241 4.74 17.53 6.72
C THR A 241 5.93 18.07 7.50
N ASN A 242 6.32 17.40 8.59
CA ASN A 242 7.48 17.80 9.38
C ASN A 242 8.79 17.63 8.60
N ILE A 243 8.91 16.56 7.80
CA ILE A 243 10.10 16.34 6.96
C ILE A 243 10.21 17.44 5.90
N ARG A 244 9.11 17.76 5.21
CA ARG A 244 9.08 18.85 4.22
C ARG A 244 9.57 20.16 4.82
N ARG A 245 9.04 20.53 5.99
CA ARG A 245 9.49 21.71 6.73
C ARG A 245 11.00 21.69 6.98
N ALA A 246 11.50 20.62 7.58
CA ALA A 246 12.92 20.49 7.93
C ALA A 246 13.86 20.53 6.72
N LEU A 247 13.44 19.97 5.57
CA LEU A 247 14.23 20.00 4.36
C LEU A 247 14.16 21.36 3.64
N THR A 248 13.00 22.01 3.62
CA THR A 248 12.87 23.38 3.10
C THR A 248 13.68 24.39 3.91
N GLU A 249 13.72 24.26 5.24
CA GLU A 249 14.58 25.07 6.13
C GLU A 249 16.09 24.86 5.83
N ARG A 250 16.46 23.72 5.26
CA ARG A 250 17.81 23.41 4.77
C ARG A 250 18.02 23.80 3.30
N HIS A 251 17.13 24.61 2.73
CA HIS A 251 17.16 25.08 1.34
C HIS A 251 17.02 23.99 0.28
N PHE A 252 16.39 22.86 0.60
CA PHE A 252 15.95 21.91 -0.41
C PHE A 252 14.57 22.31 -0.95
N ASP A 253 14.56 22.74 -2.20
CA ASP A 253 13.38 23.14 -2.98
C ASP A 253 13.09 22.15 -4.11
N GLU A 254 12.01 22.37 -4.86
CA GLU A 254 11.62 21.54 -6.00
C GLU A 254 12.77 21.35 -7.00
N THR A 255 13.46 22.42 -7.36
CA THR A 255 14.52 22.36 -8.37
C THR A 255 15.65 21.45 -7.88
N SER A 256 16.21 21.72 -6.71
CA SER A 256 17.31 20.91 -6.15
C SER A 256 16.90 19.45 -5.94
N LEU A 257 15.72 19.19 -5.37
CA LEU A 257 15.23 17.85 -5.08
C LEU A 257 15.09 16.97 -6.34
N ASN A 258 14.62 17.54 -7.45
CA ASN A 258 14.44 16.77 -8.68
C ASN A 258 15.72 16.62 -9.51
N HIS A 259 16.76 17.43 -9.24
CA HIS A 259 18.08 17.30 -9.88
C HIS A 259 19.03 16.33 -9.16
N LEU A 260 18.81 16.04 -7.87
CA LEU A 260 19.61 15.08 -7.12
C LEU A 260 19.51 13.66 -7.72
N SER A 261 20.56 12.84 -7.60
CA SER A 261 20.47 11.41 -7.97
C SER A 261 19.54 10.66 -7.02
N THR A 262 19.14 9.44 -7.37
CA THR A 262 18.28 8.63 -6.48
C THR A 262 19.02 8.25 -5.20
N GLU A 263 20.31 7.94 -5.32
CA GLU A 263 21.21 7.64 -4.20
C GLU A 263 21.32 8.85 -3.26
N ALA A 264 21.57 10.05 -3.80
CA ALA A 264 21.65 11.26 -3.00
C ALA A 264 20.33 11.60 -2.29
N LEU A 265 19.18 11.31 -2.91
CA LEU A 265 17.87 11.45 -2.24
C LEU A 265 17.66 10.38 -1.15
N LEU A 266 18.16 9.17 -1.33
CA LEU A 266 18.11 8.14 -0.29
C LEU A 266 18.97 8.52 0.90
N ASP A 267 20.21 8.98 0.67
CA ASP A 267 21.11 9.45 1.74
C ASP A 267 20.48 10.62 2.51
N LEU A 268 19.86 11.56 1.79
CA LEU A 268 19.13 12.68 2.41
C LEU A 268 17.95 12.21 3.28
N LEU A 269 17.26 11.15 2.86
CA LEU A 269 16.07 10.63 3.52
C LEU A 269 16.35 9.51 4.52
N GLU A 270 17.57 8.97 4.57
CA GLU A 270 17.99 7.85 5.41
C GLU A 270 17.53 7.98 6.88
N PRO A 271 17.69 9.16 7.54
CA PRO A 271 17.26 9.33 8.92
C PRO A 271 15.74 9.17 9.14
N PHE A 272 14.95 9.35 8.08
CA PHE A 272 13.49 9.20 8.11
C PHE A 272 13.03 7.84 7.61
N LEU A 273 13.93 7.06 7.02
CA LEU A 273 13.64 5.75 6.42
C LEU A 273 14.09 4.60 7.31
N GLN A 274 15.06 4.75 8.21
CA GLN A 274 15.59 3.68 9.08
C GLN A 274 14.74 3.41 10.34
N GLU A 275 14.98 2.25 10.97
CA GLU A 275 14.43 1.89 12.28
C GLU A 275 15.51 2.24 13.30
N ASN A 276 15.20 3.14 14.25
CA ASN A 276 16.11 3.47 15.34
C ASN A 276 16.25 2.29 16.30
#